data_AF-A0A9Q8YDJ8-F1
#
_entry.id   AF-A0A9Q8YDJ8-F1
#
_cell.length_a   1.000
_cell.length_b   1.000
_cell.length_c   1.000
_cell.angle_alpha   90.00
_cell.angle_beta   90.00
_cell.angle_gamma   90.00
#
_symmetry.space_group_name_H-M   'P 1'
#
loop_
_entity.id
_entity.type
_entity.pdbx_description
1 polymer ?
#
loop_
_entity_poly.entity_id
_entity_poly.type
_entity_poly.pdbx_seq_one_letter_code
_entity_poly.pdbx_strand_id
1 'polypeptide(L)' 'MTAKEVKLIALSGAQPLLDVAEYCRRAGICEAEERRLLLLLGRQASCHELQMNIVERRMRAR' A
#
# COMPACT_ATOMS: atom_id res chain seq x y z
N MET A 1 -16.27 -3.46 3.75
CA MET A 1 -16.17 -2.18 3.00
C MET A 1 -16.84 -2.38 1.67
N THR A 2 -17.90 -1.64 1.40
CA THR A 2 -18.66 -1.75 0.15
C THR A 2 -18.06 -0.84 -0.92
N ALA A 3 -18.16 -1.20 -2.20
CA ALA A 3 -17.60 -0.40 -3.31
C ALA A 3 -18.10 1.05 -3.34
N LYS A 4 -19.26 1.33 -2.73
CA LYS A 4 -19.82 2.69 -2.59
C LYS A 4 -19.01 3.56 -1.63
N GLU A 5 -18.48 2.99 -0.55
CA GLU A 5 -17.67 3.72 0.45
C GLU A 5 -16.32 4.14 -0.14
N VAL A 6 -15.68 3.24 -0.90
CA VAL A 6 -14.41 3.52 -1.60
C VAL A 6 -14.55 4.69 -2.57
N LYS A 7 -15.70 4.79 -3.26
CA LYS A 7 -15.98 5.86 -4.21
C LYS A 7 -16.22 7.21 -3.51
N LEU A 8 -16.84 7.20 -2.34
CA LEU A 8 -17.07 8.42 -1.54
C LEU A 8 -15.76 8.99 -0.96
N ILE A 9 -14.86 8.10 -0.53
CA ILE A 9 -13.53 8.46 -0.01
C ILE A 9 -12.67 9.07 -1.12
N ALA A 10 -12.70 8.48 -2.34
CA ALA A 10 -12.02 9.02 -3.51
C ALA A 10 -12.53 10.42 -3.95
N LEU A 11 -13.80 10.73 -3.72
CA LEU A 11 -14.41 12.04 -4.03
C LEU A 11 -14.02 13.13 -3.01
N SER A 12 -13.61 12.76 -1.79
CA SER A 12 -13.14 13.70 -0.75
C SER A 12 -11.66 14.07 -0.86
N GLY A 13 -10.91 13.54 -1.85
CA GLY A 13 -9.47 13.74 -1.98
C GLY A 13 -8.62 13.03 -0.91
N ALA A 14 -9.25 12.46 0.12
CA ALA A 14 -8.60 11.59 1.09
C ALA A 14 -8.34 10.23 0.43
N GLN A 15 -7.07 9.88 0.16
CA GLN A 15 -6.76 8.54 -0.32
C GLN A 15 -7.11 7.51 0.77
N PRO A 16 -7.84 6.42 0.44
CA PRO A 16 -8.13 5.40 1.42
C PRO A 16 -6.82 4.77 1.91
N LEU A 17 -6.64 4.74 3.24
CA LEU A 17 -5.54 4.02 3.86
C LEU A 17 -5.80 2.52 3.76
N LEU A 18 -4.79 1.79 3.29
CA LEU A 18 -4.80 0.34 3.11
C LEU A 18 -3.96 -0.32 4.21
N ASP A 19 -4.40 -1.47 4.71
CA ASP A 19 -3.55 -2.30 5.57
C ASP A 19 -2.39 -2.86 4.73
N VAL A 20 -1.16 -2.55 5.17
CA VAL A 20 0.06 -2.85 4.41
C VAL A 20 0.22 -4.36 4.23
N ALA A 21 -0.08 -5.15 5.26
CA ALA A 21 0.05 -6.60 5.21
C ALA A 21 -1.00 -7.23 4.26
N GLU A 22 -2.25 -6.75 4.32
CA GLU A 22 -3.29 -7.19 3.39
C GLU A 22 -2.94 -6.86 1.94
N TYR A 23 -2.42 -5.65 1.70
CA TYR A 23 -1.96 -5.25 0.37
C TYR A 23 -0.81 -6.15 -0.12
N CYS A 24 0.21 -6.38 0.70
CA CYS A 24 1.36 -7.21 0.34
C CYS A 24 0.95 -8.64 -0.02
N ARG A 25 0.05 -9.25 0.77
CA ARG A 25 -0.52 -10.58 0.47
C ARG A 25 -1.23 -10.61 -0.88
N ARG A 26 -2.06 -9.60 -1.19
CA ARG A 26 -2.80 -9.52 -2.47
C ARG A 26 -1.87 -9.27 -3.66
N ALA A 27 -0.80 -8.50 -3.45
CA ALA A 27 0.16 -8.14 -4.50
C ALA A 27 1.26 -9.18 -4.71
N GLY A 28 1.27 -10.28 -3.95
CA GLY A 28 2.31 -11.31 -4.03
C GLY A 28 3.70 -10.82 -3.60
N ILE A 29 3.74 -9.84 -2.71
CA ILE A 29 4.99 -9.27 -2.18
C ILE A 29 5.55 -10.22 -1.14
N CYS A 30 6.86 -10.48 -1.20
CA CYS A 30 7.51 -11.40 -0.28
C CYS A 30 7.54 -10.84 1.15
N GLU A 31 7.60 -11.74 2.14
CA GLU A 31 7.55 -11.38 3.56
C GLU A 31 8.66 -10.39 3.99
N ALA A 32 9.85 -10.49 3.40
CA ALA A 32 10.94 -9.57 3.67
C ALA A 32 10.60 -8.11 3.26
N GLU A 33 9.89 -7.95 2.14
CA GLU A 33 9.46 -6.62 1.68
C GLU A 33 8.21 -6.14 2.43
N GLU A 34 7.30 -7.04 2.80
CA GLU A 34 6.19 -6.70 3.69
C GLU A 34 6.69 -6.14 5.03
N ARG A 35 7.63 -6.83 5.69
CA ARG A 35 8.22 -6.36 6.95
C ARG A 35 8.90 -5.00 6.78
N ARG A 36 9.58 -4.76 5.67
CA ARG A 36 10.19 -3.46 5.37
C ARG A 36 9.14 -2.36 5.22
N LEU A 37 8.08 -2.63 4.45
CA LEU A 37 6.99 -1.68 4.25
C LEU A 37 6.26 -1.38 5.57
N LEU A 38 6.05 -2.37 6.42
CA LEU A 38 5.49 -2.20 7.76
C LEU A 38 6.38 -1.32 8.66
N LEU A 39 7.72 -1.47 8.58
CA LEU A 39 8.65 -0.63 9.32
C LEU A 39 8.68 0.82 8.81
N LEU A 40 8.54 1.02 7.50
CA LEU A 40 8.67 2.34 6.88
C LEU A 40 7.37 3.15 6.91
N LEU A 41 6.24 2.50 6.62
CA LEU A 41 4.94 3.15 6.47
C LEU A 41 4.02 2.90 7.68
N GLY A 42 4.35 1.94 8.53
CA GLY A 42 3.48 1.48 9.60
C GLY A 42 2.43 0.49 9.11
N ARG A 43 1.39 0.27 9.91
CA ARG A 43 0.33 -0.71 9.61
C ARG A 43 -0.58 -0.29 8.45
N GLN A 44 -0.78 1.00 8.28
CA GLN A 44 -1.69 1.56 7.28
C GLN A 44 -0.95 2.59 6.43
N ALA A 45 -1.15 2.52 5.12
CA ALA A 45 -0.52 3.43 4.17
C ALA A 45 -1.44 3.72 2.99
N SER A 46 -1.27 4.86 2.33
CA SER A 46 -2.00 5.14 1.10
C SER A 46 -1.51 4.24 -0.05
N CYS A 47 -2.36 4.07 -1.06
CA CYS A 47 -1.99 3.34 -2.27
C CYS A 47 -0.76 3.98 -2.95
N HIS A 48 -0.69 5.31 -2.96
CA HIS A 48 0.44 6.04 -3.52
C HIS A 48 1.76 5.73 -2.80
N GLU A 49 1.78 5.78 -1.47
CA GLU A 49 2.97 5.47 -0.67
C GLU A 49 3.47 4.03 -0.88
N LEU A 50 2.52 3.07 -0.91
CA LEU A 50 2.84 1.67 -1.19
C LEU A 50 3.48 1.50 -2.57
N GLN A 51 2.83 2.05 -3.61
CA GLN A 51 3.32 1.96 -4.98
C GLN A 51 4.71 2.58 -5.14
N MET A 52 4.94 3.75 -4.54
CA MET A 52 6.24 4.41 -4.67
C MET A 52 7.36 3.61 -4.02
N ASN A 53 7.13 3.07 -2.83
CA ASN A 53 8.14 2.28 -2.14
C ASN A 53 8.42 0.93 -2.80
N ILE A 54 7.43 0.32 -3.45
CA ILE A 54 7.59 -0.93 -4.20
C ILE A 54 8.31 -0.68 -5.54
N VAL A 55 7.92 0.36 -6.29
CA VAL A 55 8.50 0.70 -7.60
C VAL A 55 9.94 1.18 -7.45
N GLU A 56 10.23 2.09 -6.51
CA GLU A 56 11.59 2.56 -6.27
C GLU A 56 12.54 1.41 -5.94
N ARG A 57 12.08 0.41 -5.17
CA ARG A 57 12.91 -0.76 -4.86
C ARG A 57 13.20 -1.61 -6.08
N ARG A 58 12.23 -1.81 -6.97
CA ARG A 58 12.45 -2.54 -8.24
C ARG A 58 13.46 -1.84 -9.13
N MET A 59 13.49 -0.50 -9.13
CA MET A 59 14.47 0.28 -9.88
C MET A 59 15.89 0.17 -9.29
N ARG A 60 16.02 0.15 -7.96
CA ARG A 60 17.34 -0.01 -7.29
C ARG A 60 17.89 -1.44 -7.33
N ALA A 61 17.06 -2.42 -7.60
CA ALA A 61 17.45 -3.83 -7.70
C ALA A 61 17.85 -4.26 -9.13
N ARG A 62 17.78 -3.35 -10.11
CA ARG A 62 18.31 -3.53 -11.47
C ARG A 62 19.66 -2.83 -11.59
#